data_AF-A0A7Y2APK8-F1
#
_entry.id   AF-A0A7Y2APK8-F1
#
_cell.length_a   1.000
_cell.length_b   1.000
_cell.length_c   1.000
_cell.angle_alpha   90.00
_cell.angle_beta   90.00
_cell.angle_gamma   90.00
#
_symmetry.space_group_name_H-M   'P 1'
#
loop_
_entity.id
_entity.type
_entity.pdbx_description
1 polymer ?
#
loop_
_entity_poly.entity_id
_entity_poly.type
_entity_poly.pdbx_seq_one_letter_code
_entity_poly.pdbx_strand_id
1 'polypeptide(L)'
;MKDAFVERHWAFLCKRLVQCAAHLSGSPSQFAQYDRIAKPFCEQAPPKNYGELLQRVSEATQLAISWQVLHERHEHDDALVDEASDESFPASDPPAWTPTHA
;
A
#
# COMPACT_ATOMS: atom_id res chain seq x y z
N MET A 1 -14.65 36.34 2.12
CA MET A 1 -13.34 36.39 2.82
C MET A 1 -12.84 34.96 2.84
N LYS A 2 -11.73 34.65 2.16
CA LYS A 2 -11.19 33.27 2.16
C LYS A 2 -10.55 33.01 3.51
N ASP A 3 -10.82 31.86 4.10
CA ASP A 3 -10.25 31.50 5.39
C ASP A 3 -8.81 31.01 5.20
N ALA A 4 -7.85 31.86 5.53
CA ALA A 4 -6.42 31.57 5.42
C ALA A 4 -6.00 30.35 6.25
N PHE A 5 -6.72 30.05 7.34
CA PHE A 5 -6.50 28.82 8.10
C PHE A 5 -6.86 27.59 7.26
N VAL A 6 -8.03 27.61 6.62
CA VAL A 6 -8.51 26.47 5.82
C VAL A 6 -7.61 26.21 4.61
N GLU A 7 -7.18 27.26 3.90
CA GLU A 7 -6.27 27.11 2.75
C GLU A 7 -4.92 26.51 3.16
N ARG A 8 -4.34 26.99 4.27
CA ARG A 8 -3.07 26.45 4.79
C ARG A 8 -3.18 24.99 5.19
N HIS A 9 -4.26 24.62 5.87
CA HIS A 9 -4.47 23.24 6.31
C HIS A 9 -4.80 22.30 5.16
N TRP A 10 -5.50 22.78 4.13
CA TRP A 10 -5.70 22.04 2.89
C TRP A 10 -4.35 21.71 2.22
N ALA A 11 -3.48 22.70 2.04
CA ALA A 11 -2.15 22.47 1.47
C ALA A 11 -1.31 21.49 2.30
N PHE A 12 -1.41 21.57 3.64
CA PHE A 12 -0.74 20.64 4.53
C PHE A 12 -1.28 19.21 4.44
N LEU A 13 -2.61 19.05 4.33
CA LEU A 13 -3.27 17.77 4.14
C LEU A 13 -2.80 17.12 2.84
N CYS A 14 -2.82 17.85 1.73
CA CYS A 14 -2.35 17.38 0.42
C CYS A 14 -0.89 16.91 0.49
N LYS A 15 -0.02 17.71 1.11
CA LYS A 15 1.39 17.34 1.31
C LYS A 15 1.53 16.05 2.12
N ARG A 16 0.78 15.91 3.21
CA ARG A 16 0.82 14.72 4.06
C ARG A 16 0.29 13.49 3.35
N LEU A 17 -0.78 13.62 2.56
CA LEU A 17 -1.35 12.50 1.82
C LEU A 17 -0.33 11.91 0.83
N VAL A 18 0.38 12.77 0.10
CA VAL A 18 1.47 12.34 -0.82
C VAL A 18 2.63 11.69 -0.06
N GLN A 19 2.98 12.21 1.13
CA GLN A 19 3.99 11.58 1.98
C GLN A 19 3.55 10.20 2.48
N CYS A 20 2.29 10.01 2.85
CA CYS A 20 1.73 8.71 3.20
C CYS A 20 1.79 7.74 2.02
N ALA A 21 1.43 8.18 0.82
CA ALA A 21 1.55 7.37 -0.39
C ALA A 21 2.99 6.91 -0.63
N ALA A 22 3.98 7.78 -0.44
CA ALA A 22 5.40 7.44 -0.59
C ALA A 22 5.91 6.48 0.50
N HIS A 23 5.39 6.58 1.72
CA HIS A 23 5.80 5.72 2.82
C HIS A 23 5.21 4.31 2.72
N LEU A 24 3.95 4.20 2.28
CA LEU A 24 3.23 2.93 2.17
C LEU A 24 3.50 2.20 0.85
N SER A 25 4.13 2.85 -0.13
CA SER A 25 4.51 2.18 -1.37
C SER A 25 5.78 1.35 -1.16
N GLY A 26 5.67 0.03 -1.30
CA GLY A 26 6.83 -0.87 -1.29
C GLY A 26 7.62 -0.85 -2.61
N SER A 27 7.03 -0.30 -3.68
CA SER A 27 7.68 -0.19 -5.00
C SER A 27 7.32 1.09 -5.75
N PRO A 28 8.14 1.51 -6.74
CA PRO A 28 7.85 2.71 -7.55
C PRO A 28 6.54 2.63 -8.33
N SER A 29 6.11 1.43 -8.74
CA SER A 29 4.84 1.22 -9.44
C SER A 29 3.64 1.42 -8.51
N GLN A 30 3.72 0.93 -7.26
CA GLN A 30 2.70 1.18 -6.23
C GLN A 30 2.62 2.68 -5.89
N PHE A 31 3.77 3.34 -5.74
CA PHE A 31 3.79 4.80 -5.53
C PHE A 31 3.08 5.53 -6.68
N ALA A 32 3.39 5.19 -7.93
CA ALA A 32 2.76 5.80 -9.09
C ALA A 32 1.24 5.57 -9.12
N GLN A 33 0.76 4.42 -8.62
CA GLN A 33 -0.67 4.16 -8.47
C GLN A 33 -1.31 5.05 -7.40
N TYR A 34 -0.71 5.16 -6.22
CA TYR A 34 -1.22 6.00 -5.14
C TYR A 34 -1.17 7.49 -5.52
N ASP A 35 -0.10 7.93 -6.19
CA ASP A 35 0.07 9.30 -6.69
C ASP A 35 -1.00 9.67 -7.73
N ARG A 36 -1.40 8.74 -8.62
CA ARG A 36 -2.51 8.95 -9.56
C ARG A 36 -3.86 9.18 -8.86
N ILE A 37 -4.03 8.71 -7.64
CA ILE A 37 -5.24 8.92 -6.84
C ILE A 37 -5.11 10.20 -6.00
N ALA A 38 -3.95 10.41 -5.37
CA ALA A 38 -3.69 11.55 -4.51
C ALA A 38 -3.67 12.88 -5.27
N LYS A 39 -3.11 12.93 -6.49
CA LYS A 39 -3.02 14.16 -7.30
C LYS A 39 -4.40 14.76 -7.62
N PRO A 40 -5.35 14.03 -8.23
CA PRO A 40 -6.70 14.55 -8.45
C PRO A 40 -7.40 14.97 -7.17
N PHE A 41 -7.11 14.32 -6.02
CA PHE A 41 -7.63 14.75 -4.73
C PHE A 41 -7.09 16.13 -4.32
N CYS A 42 -5.78 16.34 -4.47
CA CYS A 42 -5.11 17.58 -4.09
C CYS A 42 -5.41 18.76 -5.03
N GLU A 43 -5.70 18.49 -6.30
CA GLU A 43 -6.04 19.48 -7.33
C GLU A 43 -7.47 20.04 -7.18
N GLN A 44 -8.29 19.47 -6.30
CA GLN A 44 -9.61 20.00 -6.00
C GLN A 44 -9.53 21.41 -5.40
N ALA A 45 -10.58 22.20 -5.62
CA ALA A 45 -10.70 23.51 -5.00
C ALA A 45 -10.59 23.38 -3.46
N PRO A 46 -9.86 24.29 -2.80
CA PRO A 46 -9.77 24.29 -1.34
C PRO A 46 -11.17 24.35 -0.70
N PRO A 47 -11.38 23.64 0.42
CA PRO A 47 -12.65 23.71 1.15
C PRO A 47 -12.99 25.15 1.56
N LYS A 48 -14.27 25.51 1.53
CA LYS A 48 -14.72 26.88 1.78
C LYS A 48 -14.77 27.23 3.26
N ASN A 49 -14.92 26.23 4.11
CA ASN A 49 -15.08 26.36 5.54
C ASN A 49 -14.46 25.16 6.26
N TYR A 50 -14.38 25.26 7.58
CA TYR A 50 -13.80 24.22 8.41
C TYR A 50 -14.55 22.87 8.36
N GLY A 51 -15.88 22.88 8.22
CA GLY A 51 -16.67 21.65 8.11
C GLY A 51 -16.32 20.85 6.86
N GLU A 52 -16.22 21.52 5.71
CA GLU A 52 -15.76 20.90 4.47
C GLU A 52 -14.31 20.39 4.60
N LEU A 53 -13.43 21.13 5.29
CA LEU A 53 -12.06 20.67 5.56
C LEU A 53 -12.05 19.36 6.36
N LEU A 54 -12.86 19.23 7.41
CA LEU A 54 -12.95 18.00 8.18
C LEU A 54 -13.45 16.82 7.34
N GLN A 55 -14.42 17.06 6.45
CA GLN A 55 -14.87 16.04 5.51
C GLN A 55 -13.72 15.60 4.59
N ARG A 56 -12.94 16.55 4.05
CA ARG A 56 -11.76 16.23 3.23
C ARG A 56 -10.69 15.47 4.00
N VAL A 57 -10.46 15.79 5.26
CA VAL A 57 -9.54 15.04 6.13
C VAL A 57 -10.03 13.60 6.29
N SER A 58 -11.32 13.38 6.49
CA SER A 58 -11.91 12.04 6.57
C SER A 58 -11.70 11.27 5.26
N GLU A 59 -12.00 11.87 4.12
CA GLU A 59 -11.80 11.27 2.79
C GLU A 59 -10.32 10.88 2.56
N ALA A 60 -9.38 11.79 2.87
CA ALA A 60 -7.95 11.54 2.76
C ALA A 60 -7.48 10.41 3.69
N THR A 61 -8.05 10.32 4.89
CA THR A 61 -7.74 9.24 5.85
C THR A 61 -8.23 7.90 5.33
N GLN A 62 -9.43 7.83 4.74
CA GLN A 62 -9.96 6.61 4.14
C GLN A 62 -9.08 6.13 2.97
N LEU A 63 -8.57 7.04 2.15
CA LEU A 63 -7.58 6.71 1.11
C LEU A 63 -6.32 6.11 1.71
N ALA A 64 -5.74 6.75 2.74
CA ALA A 64 -4.53 6.26 3.38
C ALA A 64 -4.72 4.86 4.02
N ILE A 65 -5.86 4.62 4.68
CA ILE A 65 -6.20 3.31 5.25
C ILE A 65 -6.30 2.26 4.14
N SER A 66 -6.91 2.60 3.00
CA SER A 66 -7.02 1.65 1.88
C SER A 66 -5.66 1.22 1.34
N TRP A 67 -4.67 2.12 1.31
CA TRP A 67 -3.31 1.81 0.90
C TRP A 67 -2.58 0.95 1.92
N GLN A 68 -2.79 1.20 3.22
CA GLN A 68 -2.22 0.37 4.28
C GLN A 68 -2.70 -1.07 4.19
N VAL A 69 -4.01 -1.29 4.02
CA VAL A 69 -4.57 -2.65 3.89
C VAL A 69 -4.01 -3.39 2.67
N LEU A 70 -3.78 -2.68 1.56
CA LEU A 70 -3.14 -3.27 0.37
C LEU A 70 -1.66 -3.59 0.62
N HIS A 71 -0.95 -2.73 1.33
CA HIS A 71 0.45 -2.93 1.68
C HIS A 71 0.64 -4.16 2.59
N GLU A 72 -0.14 -4.27 3.67
CA GLU A 72 -0.08 -5.42 4.60
C GLU A 72 -0.36 -6.76 3.92
N ARG A 73 -1.30 -6.78 2.95
CA ARG A 73 -1.57 -7.98 2.14
C ARG A 73 -0.36 -8.38 1.29
N HIS A 74 0.30 -7.41 0.67
CA HIS A 74 1.50 -7.67 -0.13
C HIS A 74 2.64 -8.23 0.72
N GLU A 75 2.92 -7.65 1.89
CA GLU A 75 3.97 -8.15 2.79
C GLU A 75 3.66 -9.57 3.28
N HIS A 76 2.40 -9.87 3.57
CA HIS A 76 1.98 -11.21 3.97
C HIS A 76 2.14 -12.25 2.84
N ASP A 77 1.78 -11.90 1.60
CA ASP A 77 1.96 -12.79 0.45
C ASP A 77 3.44 -13.05 0.16
N ASP A 78 4.30 -12.04 0.25
CA ASP A 78 5.75 -12.21 0.08
C ASP A 78 6.37 -13.10 1.17
N ALA A 79 5.91 -12.97 2.42
CA ALA A 79 6.35 -13.82 3.53
C ALA A 79 5.92 -15.30 3.37
N LEU A 80 4.74 -15.56 2.82
CA LEU A 80 4.26 -16.93 2.56
C LEU A 80 5.06 -17.65 1.46
N VAL A 81 5.63 -16.91 0.49
CA VAL A 81 6.40 -17.49 -0.62
C VAL A 81 7.77 -18.01 -0.15
N ASP A 82 8.37 -17.39 0.88
CA ASP A 82 9.70 -17.76 1.39
C ASP A 82 9.69 -19.12 2.11
N GLU A 83 8.66 -19.39 2.92
CA GLU A 83 8.52 -20.65 3.68
C GLU A 83 8.37 -21.89 2.77
N ALA A 84 7.78 -21.75 1.57
CA ALA A 84 7.60 -22.86 0.63
C ALA A 84 8.90 -23.32 -0.04
N SER A 85 9.97 -22.51 0.01
CA SER A 85 11.27 -22.85 -0.56
C SER A 85 12.17 -23.63 0.40
N ASP A 86 11.89 -23.56 1.70
CA ASP A 86 12.67 -24.25 2.75
C ASP A 86 12.25 -25.72 2.96
N GLU A 87 11.10 -26.12 2.43
CA GLU A 87 10.66 -27.52 2.41
C GLU A 87 11.38 -28.33 1.31
N SER A 88 12.66 -28.62 1.52
CA SER A 88 13.35 -29.67 0.78
C SER A 88 12.79 -31.03 1.21
N PHE A 89 11.71 -31.48 0.55
CA PHE A 89 11.30 -32.87 0.64
C PHE A 89 12.52 -33.74 0.31
N PRO A 90 12.93 -34.68 1.19
CA PRO A 90 14.05 -35.54 0.89
C PRO A 90 13.75 -36.23 -0.43
N ALA A 91 14.59 -36.00 -1.44
CA ALA A 91 14.54 -36.72 -2.69
C ALA A 91 14.58 -38.20 -2.33
N SER A 92 13.43 -38.86 -2.44
CA SER A 92 13.30 -40.28 -2.14
C SER A 92 14.08 -40.99 -3.23
N ASP A 93 15.32 -41.36 -2.93
CA ASP A 93 16.13 -42.17 -3.84
C ASP A 93 15.28 -43.37 -4.28
N PRO A 94 15.08 -43.58 -5.60
CA PRO A 94 14.28 -44.70 -6.07
C PRO A 94 14.94 -46.00 -5.58
N PRO A 95 14.14 -47.01 -5.17
CA PRO A 95 14.71 -48.25 -4.66
C PRO A 95 15.61 -48.89 -5.72
N ALA A 96 16.87 -49.16 -5.36
CA ALA A 96 17.82 -49.85 -6.22
C ALA A 96 17.32 -51.28 -6.47
N TRP A 97 16.88 -51.55 -7.70
CA TRP A 97 16.43 -52.89 -8.08
C TRP A 97 17.65 -53.82 -8.14
N THR A 98 17.76 -54.73 -7.18
CA THR A 98 18.77 -55.81 -7.20
C THR A 98 18.11 -57.07 -7.76
N PRO A 99 18.48 -57.54 -8.97
CA PRO A 99 17.97 -58.80 -9.49
C PRO A 99 18.57 -59.94 -8.66
N THR A 100 17.75 -60.54 -7.80
CA THR A 100 18.14 -61.74 -7.09
C THR A 100 17.99 -62.92 -8.05
N HIS A 101 19.12 -63.58 -8.31
CA HIS A 101 19.31 -64.71 -9.21
C HIS A 101 18.40 -65.90 -8.85
N ALA A 102 17.83 -66.57 -9.87
CA ALA A 102 17.36 -67.94 -9.81
C ALA A 102 18.06 -68.73 -10.92
#